data_AF-A0A1L4A0W4-F1
#
_entry.id   AF-A0A1L4A0W4-F1
#
_cell.length_a   1.000
_cell.length_b   1.000
_cell.length_c   1.000
_cell.angle_alpha   90.00
_cell.angle_beta   90.00
_cell.angle_gamma   90.00
#
_symmetry.space_group_name_H-M   'P 1'
#
loop_
_entity.id
_entity.type
_entity.pdbx_description
1 polymer ?
#
loop_
_entity_poly.entity_id
_entity_poly.type
_entity_poly.pdbx_seq_one_letter_code
_entity_poly.pdbx_strand_id
1 'polypeptide(L)' 'MQQSPHFQHPLDVVHHPQFEPEVKRSILASWASDAHAVEGEHAMRNPPDVRHPFSVDALRDLDRTPH' A
#
# COMPACT_ATOMS: atom_id res chain seq x y z
N MET A 1 -7.80 16.72 -8.01
CA MET A 1 -7.88 16.78 -6.54
C MET A 1 -8.28 15.39 -6.06
N GLN A 2 -7.34 14.44 -6.04
CA GLN A 2 -7.64 13.08 -5.59
C GLN A 2 -7.66 13.15 -4.06
N GLN A 3 -8.83 13.04 -3.44
CA GLN A 3 -8.95 12.93 -1.99
C GLN A 3 -8.54 11.50 -1.62
N SER A 4 -7.29 11.32 -1.20
CA SER A 4 -6.83 10.01 -0.76
C SER A 4 -7.52 9.65 0.56
N PRO A 5 -8.15 8.47 0.66
CA PRO A 5 -8.50 7.91 1.95
C PRO A 5 -7.21 7.75 2.75
N HIS A 6 -7.16 8.30 3.96
CA HIS A 6 -6.02 8.10 4.86
C HIS A 6 -6.08 6.68 5.41
N PHE A 7 -5.46 5.73 4.71
CA PHE A 7 -5.37 4.35 5.18
C PHE A 7 -4.39 4.28 6.36
N GLN A 8 -4.71 3.47 7.36
CA GLN A 8 -3.80 3.30 8.50
C GLN A 8 -2.75 2.25 8.19
N HIS A 9 -3.12 1.23 7.41
CA HIS A 9 -2.25 0.14 6.99
C HIS A 9 -2.63 -0.33 5.56
N PRO A 10 -1.69 -0.88 4.76
CA PRO A 10 -2.04 -1.47 3.47
C PRO A 10 -3.07 -2.61 3.53
N LEU A 11 -3.24 -3.21 4.71
CA LEU A 11 -4.32 -4.17 4.99
C LEU A 11 -5.71 -3.53 4.83
N ASP A 12 -5.88 -2.25 5.17
CA ASP A 12 -7.17 -1.56 5.08
C ASP A 12 -7.67 -1.52 3.63
N VAL A 13 -6.75 -1.42 2.67
CA VAL A 13 -7.06 -1.46 1.23
C VAL A 13 -7.51 -2.87 0.83
N VAL A 14 -6.80 -3.89 1.29
CA VAL A 14 -7.12 -5.30 0.98
C VAL A 14 -8.46 -5.72 1.59
N HIS A 15 -8.72 -5.31 2.83
CA HIS A 15 -9.96 -5.60 3.54
C HIS A 15 -11.13 -4.71 3.13
N HIS A 16 -10.91 -3.68 2.31
CA HIS A 16 -11.99 -2.78 1.89
C HIS A 16 -13.02 -3.55 1.04
N PRO A 17 -14.30 -3.65 1.47
CA PRO A 17 -15.31 -4.44 0.78
C PRO A 17 -15.84 -3.78 -0.50
N GLN A 18 -15.61 -2.47 -0.66
CA GLN A 18 -16.06 -1.69 -1.82
C GLN A 18 -14.99 -1.56 -2.91
N PHE A 19 -13.78 -2.06 -2.69
CA PHE A 19 -12.72 -1.99 -3.68
C PHE A 19 -12.68 -3.26 -4.52
N GLU A 20 -12.71 -3.05 -5.83
CA GLU A 20 -12.43 -4.11 -6.80
C GLU A 20 -11.00 -4.63 -6.63
N PRO A 21 -10.74 -5.92 -6.90
CA PRO A 21 -9.40 -6.50 -6.84
C PRO A 21 -8.35 -5.72 -7.64
N GLU A 22 -8.70 -5.21 -8.82
CA GLU A 22 -7.80 -4.37 -9.63
C GLU A 22 -7.45 -3.05 -8.96
N VAL A 23 -8.42 -2.40 -8.31
CA VAL A 23 -8.18 -1.13 -7.59
C VAL A 23 -7.24 -1.37 -6.41
N LYS A 24 -7.45 -2.46 -5.66
CA LYS A 24 -6.57 -2.87 -4.57
C LYS A 24 -5.13 -3.06 -5.06
N ARG A 25 -4.95 -3.82 -6.14
CA ARG A 25 -3.63 -4.06 -6.75
C ARG A 25 -2.98 -2.79 -7.27
N SER A 26 -3.73 -1.89 -7.91
CA SER A 26 -3.20 -0.62 -8.41
C SER A 26 -2.65 0.26 -7.28
N ILE A 27 -3.38 0.35 -6.16
CA ILE A 27 -2.93 1.08 -4.97
C ILE A 27 -1.68 0.42 -4.37
N LEU A 28 -1.70 -0.91 -4.16
CA LEU A 28 -0.57 -1.66 -3.61
C LEU A 28 0.67 -1.56 -4.51
N ALA A 29 0.51 -1.65 -5.83
CA ALA A 29 1.59 -1.50 -6.81
C ALA A 29 2.19 -0.09 -6.79
N SER A 30 1.33 0.94 -6.66
CA SER A 30 1.80 2.32 -6.51
C SER A 30 2.68 2.47 -5.26
N TRP A 31 2.32 1.83 -4.15
CA TRP A 31 3.11 1.87 -2.91
C TRP A 31 4.37 0.98 -2.94
N ALA A 32 4.34 -0.13 -3.68
CA ALA A 32 5.50 -1.00 -3.84
C ALA A 32 6.63 -0.32 -4.62
N SER A 33 6.26 0.65 -5.47
CA SER A 33 7.20 1.49 -6.20
C SER A 33 8.19 2.20 -5.28
N ASP A 34 9.43 2.34 -5.74
CA ASP A 34 10.50 3.03 -5.00
C ASP A 34 10.23 4.53 -4.82
N ALA A 35 9.20 5.08 -5.47
CA ALA A 35 8.71 6.44 -5.26
C ALA A 35 8.37 6.75 -3.79
N HIS A 36 8.09 5.72 -2.98
CA HIS A 36 7.77 5.85 -1.56
C HIS A 36 8.82 5.21 -0.64
N ALA A 37 9.99 4.84 -1.16
CA ALA A 37 11.07 4.29 -0.35
C ALA A 37 11.56 5.34 0.66
N VAL A 38 11.75 4.92 1.91
CA VAL A 38 12.30 5.80 2.95
C VAL A 38 13.81 5.96 2.73
N GLU A 39 14.30 7.21 2.73
CA GLU A 39 15.73 7.48 2.63
C GLU A 39 16.49 6.83 3.80
N GLY A 40 17.41 5.92 3.48
CA GLY A 40 18.17 5.15 4.48
C GLY A 40 17.58 3.77 4.81
N GLU A 41 16.32 3.51 4.48
CA GLU A 41 15.65 2.22 4.72
C GLU A 41 14.92 1.74 3.44
N HIS A 42 15.67 1.20 2.49
CA HIS A 42 15.15 0.71 1.20
C HIS A 42 14.06 -0.37 1.30
N ALA A 43 14.02 -1.10 2.42
CA ALA A 43 13.00 -2.13 2.66
C ALA A 43 11.68 -1.53 3.16
N MET A 44 11.67 -0.26 3.58
CA MET A 44 10.50 0.43 4.13
C MET A 44 9.88 1.34 3.06
N ARG A 45 8.56 1.46 3.13
CA ARG A 45 7.73 2.33 2.31
C ARG A 45 6.94 3.26 3.22
N ASN A 46 6.93 4.55 2.90
CA ASN A 46 6.15 5.54 3.63
C ASN A 46 5.37 6.44 2.65
N PRO A 47 4.29 5.94 2.02
CA PRO A 47 3.44 6.75 1.18
C PRO A 47 2.73 7.83 2.00
N PRO A 48 2.48 9.03 1.43
CA PRO A 48 1.76 10.10 2.14
C PRO A 48 0.33 9.71 2.52
N ASP A 49 -0.23 8.70 1.87
CA ASP A 49 -1.58 8.19 2.11
C ASP A 49 -1.67 7.19 3.26
N VAL A 50 -0.53 6.76 3.83
CA VAL A 50 -0.46 5.78 4.92
C VAL A 50 0.15 6.43 6.17
N ARG A 51 -0.49 6.22 7.32
CA ARG A 51 -0.01 6.81 8.59
C ARG A 51 1.29 6.21 9.11
N HIS A 52 1.55 4.95 8.82
CA HIS A 52 2.69 4.22 9.35
C HIS A 52 3.54 3.64 8.22
N PRO A 53 4.87 3.80 8.27
CA PRO A 53 5.75 3.16 7.32
C PRO A 53 5.68 1.65 7.50
N PHE A 54 5.73 0.92 6.40
CA PHE A 54 5.63 -0.54 6.38
C PHE A 54 6.67 -1.13 5.43
N SER A 55 6.97 -2.43 5.59
CA SER A 55 7.94 -3.08 4.71
C SER A 55 7.34 -3.40 3.35
N VAL A 56 8.12 -3.25 2.27
CA VAL A 56 7.74 -3.65 0.92
C VAL A 56 7.40 -5.15 0.82
N ASP A 57 7.99 -5.99 1.69
CA ASP A 57 7.66 -7.41 1.75
C ASP A 57 6.22 -7.66 2.25
N ALA A 58 5.69 -6.79 3.12
CA ALA A 58 4.29 -6.87 3.53
C ALA A 58 3.35 -6.62 2.35
N LEU A 59 3.68 -5.70 1.43
CA LEU A 59 2.90 -5.51 0.20
C LEU A 59 2.92 -6.72 -0.71
N ARG A 60 4.08 -7.39 -0.83
CA ARG A 60 4.21 -8.62 -1.63
C ARG A 60 3.38 -9.77 -1.08
N ASP A 61 3.28 -9.87 0.24
CA ASP A 61 2.43 -10.86 0.89
C ASP A 61 0.94 -10.56 0.60
N LEU A 62 0.54 -9.30 0.72
CA LEU A 62 -0.82 -8.83 0.45
C LEU A 62 -1.25 -8.99 -1.02
N ASP A 63 -0.35 -8.75 -1.98
CA ASP A 63 -0.62 -8.98 -3.39
C ASP A 63 -0.82 -10.48 -3.71
N ARG A 64 -0.12 -11.36 -2.98
CA ARG A 64 -0.22 -12.82 -3.14
C ARG A 64 -1.42 -13.44 -2.46
N THR A 65 -2.03 -12.78 -1.47
CA THR A 65 -3.28 -13.28 -0.87
C THR A 65 -4.40 -13.27 -1.91
N PRO A 66 -4.97 -14.44 -2.29
CA PRO A 66 -6.15 -14.47 -3.16
C PRO A 66 -7.35 -13.92 -2.37
N HIS A 67 -8.00 -12.88 -2.92
CA HIS A 67 -9.24 -12.29 -2.39
C HIS A 67 -10.45 -12.79 -3.18
#